data_AF-A0A2D9C8D8-F1
#
_entry.id   AF-A0A2D9C8D8-F1
#
_cell.length_a   1.000
_cell.length_b   1.000
_cell.length_c   1.000
_cell.angle_alpha   90.00
_cell.angle_beta   90.00
_cell.angle_gamma   90.00
#
_symmetry.space_group_name_H-M   'P 1'
#
loop_
_entity.id
_entity.type
_entity.pdbx_description
1 polymer ?
#
loop_
_entity_poly.entity_id
_entity_poly.type
_entity_poly.pdbx_seq_one_letter_code
_entity_poly.pdbx_strand_id
1 'polypeptide(L)'
;MCDVTLEAGTNWYICMMKKKHYRCISCDKKVKAISNPTRMYVNGKHIRKTHPLYKPGRYKTFNDAAFEGTYKLDNIKEGYVYVITNKAWPGWVKIGMAIDAEDRLSGYQTSSPHRDYILEHSVYSNERRKAEQQAHSRAAKLAIEVNGEWFKLTVQQAIEVLDNLDEYRRETIKETNTHTSKDKLQEQPIQADLWAYAENR
;
A
#
# COMPACT_ATOMS: atom_id res chain seq x y z
N MET A 1 -15.92 -36.20 -5.72
CA MET A 1 -15.18 -36.34 -7.00
C MET A 1 -16.06 -37.15 -7.93
N CYS A 2 -15.76 -37.22 -9.24
CA CYS A 2 -16.52 -38.05 -10.18
C CYS A 2 -15.71 -39.30 -10.54
N ASP A 3 -16.39 -40.41 -10.80
CA ASP A 3 -15.74 -41.72 -11.02
C ASP A 3 -15.37 -41.98 -12.50
N VAL A 4 -15.18 -40.92 -13.28
CA VAL A 4 -14.83 -41.04 -14.71
C VAL A 4 -13.32 -41.20 -14.90
N THR A 5 -12.93 -42.12 -15.75
CA THR A 5 -11.55 -42.28 -16.24
C THR A 5 -11.13 -41.04 -17.03
N LEU A 6 -9.94 -40.49 -16.74
CA LEU A 6 -9.44 -39.29 -17.40
C LEU A 6 -8.70 -39.63 -18.70
N GLU A 7 -9.19 -39.09 -19.80
CA GLU A 7 -8.61 -39.18 -21.15
C GLU A 7 -8.20 -37.79 -21.62
N ALA A 8 -6.90 -37.61 -21.86
CA ALA A 8 -6.31 -36.33 -22.23
C ALA A 8 -6.85 -35.85 -23.59
N GLY A 9 -7.28 -34.59 -23.65
CA GLY A 9 -7.84 -33.99 -24.86
C GLY A 9 -9.34 -34.26 -25.08
N THR A 10 -9.89 -35.32 -24.49
CA THR A 10 -11.31 -35.67 -24.61
C THR A 10 -12.12 -35.13 -23.44
N ASN A 11 -11.95 -35.72 -22.25
CA ASN A 11 -12.70 -35.36 -21.05
C ASN A 11 -11.79 -34.72 -19.97
N TRP A 12 -10.51 -34.52 -20.27
CA TRP A 12 -9.51 -33.91 -19.42
C TRP A 12 -8.64 -32.92 -20.23
N TYR A 13 -8.56 -31.67 -19.79
CA TYR A 13 -7.76 -30.67 -20.49
C TYR A 13 -6.27 -31.03 -20.50
N ILE A 14 -5.60 -30.93 -21.65
CA ILE A 14 -4.17 -31.21 -21.82
C ILE A 14 -3.32 -30.36 -20.85
N CYS A 15 -3.71 -29.11 -20.61
CA CYS A 15 -3.02 -28.25 -19.64
C CYS A 15 -3.15 -28.75 -18.19
N MET A 16 -4.27 -29.37 -17.82
CA MET A 16 -4.48 -29.97 -16.50
C MET A 16 -3.68 -31.26 -16.34
N MET A 17 -3.55 -32.05 -17.42
CA MET A 17 -2.64 -33.21 -17.47
C MET A 17 -1.20 -32.80 -17.20
N LYS A 18 -0.69 -31.80 -17.92
CA LYS A 18 0.67 -31.28 -17.72
C LYS A 18 0.91 -30.78 -16.28
N LYS A 19 -0.11 -30.19 -15.66
CA LYS A 19 -0.07 -29.68 -14.27
C LYS A 19 -0.46 -30.73 -13.21
N LYS A 20 -0.70 -31.99 -13.60
CA LYS A 20 -1.14 -33.08 -12.71
C LYS A 20 -2.41 -32.75 -11.90
N HIS A 21 -3.33 -31.98 -12.49
CA HIS A 21 -4.63 -31.69 -11.91
C HIS A 21 -5.65 -32.75 -12.39
N TYR A 22 -5.89 -33.77 -11.56
CA TYR A 22 -6.77 -34.89 -11.87
C TYR A 22 -8.24 -34.53 -11.68
N ARG A 23 -8.82 -33.86 -12.68
CA ARG A 23 -10.24 -33.48 -12.69
C ARG A 23 -10.74 -33.38 -14.12
N CYS A 24 -11.88 -34.02 -14.41
CA CYS A 24 -12.47 -33.95 -15.74
C CYS A 24 -13.04 -32.56 -16.04
N ILE A 25 -13.26 -32.26 -17.32
CA ILE A 25 -13.74 -30.96 -17.81
C ILE A 25 -15.08 -30.56 -17.16
N SER A 26 -16.01 -31.50 -17.00
CA SER A 26 -17.32 -31.22 -16.39
C SER A 26 -17.20 -30.84 -14.91
N CYS A 27 -16.35 -31.53 -14.15
CA CYS A 27 -16.04 -31.18 -12.77
C CYS A 27 -15.24 -29.87 -12.64
N ASP A 28 -14.34 -29.58 -13.57
CA ASP A 28 -13.63 -28.29 -13.63
C ASP A 28 -14.62 -27.13 -13.86
N LYS A 29 -15.57 -27.29 -14.80
CA LYS A 29 -16.64 -26.30 -15.04
C LYS A 29 -17.48 -26.06 -13.79
N LYS A 30 -17.86 -27.12 -13.04
CA LYS A 30 -18.60 -26.98 -11.77
C LYS A 30 -17.80 -26.17 -10.74
N VAL A 31 -16.50 -26.42 -10.61
CA VAL A 31 -15.65 -25.68 -9.67
C VAL A 31 -15.43 -24.22 -10.10
N LYS A 32 -15.28 -23.97 -11.40
CA LYS A 32 -15.24 -22.61 -11.94
C LYS A 32 -16.56 -21.87 -11.69
N ALA A 33 -17.70 -22.53 -11.88
CA ALA A 33 -19.01 -21.96 -11.61
C ALA A 33 -19.22 -21.60 -10.13
N ILE A 34 -18.61 -22.34 -9.19
CA ILE A 34 -18.65 -22.00 -7.75
C ILE A 34 -17.66 -20.89 -7.42
N SER A 35 -16.44 -20.95 -7.95
CA SER A 35 -15.37 -20.03 -7.57
C SER A 35 -15.50 -18.64 -8.21
N ASN A 36 -15.95 -18.55 -9.47
CA ASN A 36 -16.05 -17.28 -10.19
C ASN A 36 -17.00 -16.26 -9.54
N PRO A 37 -18.21 -16.63 -9.09
CA PRO A 37 -19.11 -15.72 -8.38
C PRO A 37 -18.55 -15.19 -7.07
N THR A 38 -17.55 -15.88 -6.49
CA THR A 38 -16.96 -15.46 -5.21
C THR A 38 -15.80 -14.49 -5.38
N ARG A 39 -15.30 -14.24 -6.59
CA ARG A 39 -14.10 -13.41 -6.84
C ARG A 39 -14.44 -11.93 -6.98
N MET A 40 -13.54 -11.08 -6.50
CA MET A 40 -13.57 -9.64 -6.73
C MET A 40 -12.48 -9.24 -7.73
N TYR A 41 -12.86 -8.41 -8.70
CA TYR A 41 -11.93 -7.74 -9.59
C TYR A 41 -12.17 -6.22 -9.54
N VAL A 42 -11.10 -5.45 -9.43
CA VAL A 42 -11.12 -3.98 -9.54
C VAL A 42 -10.12 -3.60 -10.61
N ASN A 43 -10.55 -2.79 -11.58
CA ASN A 43 -9.73 -2.38 -12.73
C ASN A 43 -9.02 -3.57 -13.42
N GLY A 44 -9.73 -4.69 -13.58
CA GLY A 44 -9.19 -5.93 -14.16
C GLY A 44 -8.23 -6.74 -13.27
N LYS A 45 -7.80 -6.21 -12.13
CA LYS A 45 -6.92 -6.90 -11.17
C LYS A 45 -7.73 -7.71 -10.15
N HIS A 46 -7.27 -8.90 -9.81
CA HIS A 46 -7.92 -9.76 -8.81
C HIS A 46 -7.59 -9.30 -7.39
N ILE A 47 -8.61 -9.02 -6.58
CA ILE A 47 -8.48 -8.59 -5.18
C ILE A 47 -8.62 -9.80 -4.26
N ARG A 48 -7.82 -9.87 -3.19
CA ARG A 48 -7.88 -10.96 -2.20
C ARG A 48 -9.06 -10.78 -1.25
N LYS A 49 -9.62 -11.89 -0.75
CA LYS A 49 -10.72 -11.92 0.25
C LYS A 49 -10.43 -11.17 1.55
N THR A 50 -9.14 -11.00 1.88
CA THR A 50 -8.68 -10.28 3.06
C THR A 50 -8.74 -8.77 2.89
N HIS A 51 -8.95 -8.26 1.68
CA HIS A 51 -9.00 -6.82 1.44
C HIS A 51 -10.21 -6.19 2.16
N PRO A 52 -10.06 -5.04 2.83
CA PRO A 52 -11.16 -4.44 3.60
C PRO A 52 -12.43 -4.15 2.79
N LEU A 53 -12.29 -3.84 1.50
CA LEU A 53 -13.40 -3.62 0.56
C LEU A 53 -13.81 -4.87 -0.22
N TYR A 54 -13.49 -6.09 0.26
CA TYR A 54 -13.78 -7.27 -0.54
C TYR A 54 -15.28 -7.50 -0.75
N LYS A 55 -15.73 -7.37 -2.00
CA LYS A 55 -17.07 -7.71 -2.43
C LYS A 55 -16.99 -8.49 -3.76
N PRO A 56 -17.53 -9.71 -3.85
CA PRO A 56 -17.52 -10.44 -5.10
C PRO A 56 -18.21 -9.65 -6.22
N GLY A 57 -17.56 -9.54 -7.37
CA GLY A 57 -18.01 -8.67 -8.46
C GLY A 57 -16.88 -8.18 -9.35
N ARG A 58 -17.24 -7.41 -10.38
CA ARG A 58 -16.30 -6.74 -11.28
C ARG A 58 -16.56 -5.24 -11.23
N TYR A 59 -15.60 -4.50 -10.71
CA TYR A 59 -15.67 -3.07 -10.47
C TYR A 59 -14.65 -2.33 -11.31
N LYS A 60 -14.95 -1.08 -11.69
CA LYS A 60 -13.97 -0.23 -12.35
C LYS A 60 -13.02 0.35 -11.30
N THR A 61 -13.55 0.90 -10.22
CA THR A 61 -12.79 1.49 -9.11
C THR A 61 -13.16 0.87 -7.74
N PHE A 62 -12.33 1.11 -6.73
CA PHE A 62 -12.66 0.74 -5.35
C PHE A 62 -13.85 1.55 -4.82
N ASN A 63 -14.04 2.78 -5.31
CA ASN A 63 -15.22 3.58 -4.98
C ASN A 63 -16.51 2.92 -5.48
N ASP A 64 -16.54 2.40 -6.71
CA ASP A 64 -17.73 1.70 -7.23
C ASP A 64 -18.09 0.48 -6.35
N ALA A 65 -17.06 -0.24 -5.89
CA ALA A 65 -17.24 -1.37 -4.98
C ALA A 65 -17.79 -0.92 -3.60
N ALA A 66 -17.34 0.24 -3.11
CA ALA A 66 -17.79 0.81 -1.84
C ALA A 66 -19.24 1.33 -1.90
N PHE A 67 -19.64 2.00 -2.99
CA PHE A 67 -21.00 2.55 -3.16
C PHE A 67 -22.09 1.48 -3.30
N GLU A 68 -21.78 0.35 -3.94
CA GLU A 68 -22.74 -0.77 -3.99
C GLU A 68 -22.80 -1.57 -2.67
N GLY A 69 -21.91 -1.29 -1.71
CA GLY A 69 -21.81 -2.02 -0.46
C GLY A 69 -22.38 -1.25 0.73
N THR A 70 -22.68 -1.98 1.81
CA THR A 70 -22.91 -1.39 3.16
C THR A 70 -21.62 -0.96 3.86
N TYR A 71 -20.46 -1.14 3.21
CA TYR A 71 -19.15 -0.80 3.76
C TYR A 71 -18.93 0.70 3.70
N LYS A 72 -19.12 1.35 4.85
CA LYS A 72 -18.75 2.76 5.02
C LYS A 72 -17.24 2.88 4.83
N LEU A 73 -16.82 3.64 3.82
CA LEU A 73 -15.43 4.01 3.57
C LEU A 73 -14.73 4.53 4.84
N ASP A 74 -15.52 5.13 5.74
CA ASP A 74 -15.12 5.63 7.06
C ASP A 74 -14.56 4.57 8.02
N ASN A 75 -14.97 3.31 7.88
CA ASN A 75 -14.51 2.24 8.78
C ASN A 75 -13.09 1.77 8.42
N ILE A 76 -12.64 2.03 7.19
CA ILE A 76 -11.30 1.67 6.74
C ILE A 76 -10.38 2.82 7.08
N LYS A 77 -9.52 2.62 8.07
CA LYS A 77 -8.53 3.62 8.50
C LYS A 77 -7.27 3.60 7.65
N GLU A 78 -6.91 2.42 7.16
CA GLU A 78 -5.69 2.18 6.40
C GLU A 78 -5.83 2.67 4.95
N GLY A 79 -4.74 3.11 4.35
CA GLY A 79 -4.71 3.54 2.95
C GLY A 79 -3.45 4.33 2.65
N TYR A 80 -3.54 5.25 1.71
CA TYR A 80 -2.43 6.07 1.26
C TYR A 80 -2.76 7.55 1.42
N VAL A 81 -1.75 8.32 1.78
CA VAL A 81 -1.72 9.78 1.56
C VAL A 81 -0.85 10.01 0.33
N TYR A 82 -1.31 10.83 -0.59
CA TYR A 82 -0.68 11.02 -1.88
C TYR A 82 -0.53 12.49 -2.26
N VAL A 83 0.38 12.71 -3.21
CA VAL A 83 0.66 13.98 -3.86
C VAL A 83 0.36 13.85 -5.34
N ILE A 84 -0.55 14.69 -5.87
CA ILE A 84 -0.77 14.80 -7.32
C ILE A 84 -0.54 16.22 -7.81
N THR A 85 -0.12 16.32 -9.07
CA THR A 85 0.06 17.57 -9.82
C THR A 85 -0.73 17.52 -11.11
N ASN A 86 -0.92 18.69 -11.73
CA ASN A 86 -1.53 18.81 -13.05
C ASN A 86 -0.87 19.97 -13.81
N LYS A 87 -0.61 19.77 -15.10
CA LYS A 87 0.06 20.76 -15.96
C LYS A 87 -0.72 22.07 -16.09
N ALA A 88 -2.04 22.06 -15.95
CA ALA A 88 -2.90 23.24 -16.00
C ALA A 88 -2.70 24.19 -14.80
N TRP A 89 -2.17 23.70 -13.67
CA TRP A 89 -1.90 24.52 -12.48
C TRP A 89 -0.43 24.38 -12.03
N PRO A 90 0.52 25.00 -12.74
CA PRO A 90 1.93 24.93 -12.39
C PRO A 90 2.20 25.46 -10.97
N GLY A 91 3.02 24.74 -10.21
CA GLY A 91 3.37 25.10 -8.83
C GLY A 91 2.28 24.80 -7.80
N TRP A 92 1.12 24.31 -8.22
CA TRP A 92 0.09 23.80 -7.32
C TRP A 92 0.21 22.29 -7.17
N VAL A 93 0.16 21.86 -5.92
CA VAL A 93 0.24 20.48 -5.52
C VAL A 93 -1.01 20.15 -4.72
N LYS A 94 -1.66 19.03 -5.04
CA LYS A 94 -2.78 18.51 -4.26
C LYS A 94 -2.30 17.41 -3.34
N ILE A 95 -2.65 17.52 -2.05
CA ILE A 95 -2.42 16.46 -1.07
C ILE A 95 -3.78 15.87 -0.68
N GLY A 96 -3.94 14.56 -0.76
CA GLY A 96 -5.17 13.89 -0.36
C GLY A 96 -4.96 12.45 0.10
N MET A 97 -6.04 11.79 0.49
CA MET A 97 -6.03 10.38 0.91
C MET A 97 -6.90 9.48 0.04
N ALA A 98 -6.53 8.20 -0.04
CA ALA A 98 -7.30 7.16 -0.71
C ALA A 98 -7.02 5.78 -0.09
N ILE A 99 -7.82 4.77 -0.45
CA ILE A 99 -7.49 3.36 -0.17
C ILE A 99 -6.38 2.86 -1.09
N ASP A 100 -6.37 3.34 -2.33
CA ASP A 100 -5.40 3.03 -3.37
C ASP A 100 -5.15 4.33 -4.15
N ALA A 101 -3.90 4.77 -4.22
CA ALA A 101 -3.54 6.08 -4.79
C ALA A 101 -3.67 6.08 -6.32
N GLU A 102 -3.35 4.97 -6.98
CA GLU A 102 -3.43 4.80 -8.44
C GLU A 102 -4.87 4.76 -8.94
N ASP A 103 -5.76 4.05 -8.23
CA ASP A 103 -7.20 4.05 -8.51
C ASP A 103 -7.77 5.47 -8.34
N ARG A 104 -7.29 6.19 -7.32
CA ARG A 104 -7.68 7.58 -7.08
C ARG A 104 -7.20 8.51 -8.20
N LEU A 105 -5.95 8.38 -8.66
CA LEU A 105 -5.42 9.11 -9.81
C LEU A 105 -6.29 8.86 -11.05
N SER A 106 -6.67 7.61 -11.30
CA SER A 106 -7.51 7.23 -12.44
C SER A 106 -8.84 7.99 -12.45
N GLY A 107 -9.42 8.24 -11.27
CA GLY A 107 -10.59 9.11 -11.10
C GLY A 107 -10.35 10.54 -11.62
N TYR A 108 -9.24 11.17 -11.24
CA TYR A 108 -8.87 12.51 -11.74
C TYR A 108 -8.70 12.53 -13.26
N GLN A 109 -8.12 11.48 -13.83
CA GLN A 109 -7.94 11.39 -15.29
C GLN A 109 -9.27 11.35 -16.05
N THR A 110 -10.35 10.83 -15.47
CA THR A 110 -11.67 10.84 -16.14
C THR A 110 -12.28 12.23 -16.23
N SER A 111 -11.90 13.13 -15.31
CA SER A 111 -12.40 14.51 -15.27
C SER A 111 -11.48 15.51 -15.99
N SER A 112 -10.24 15.12 -16.35
CA SER A 112 -9.36 15.93 -17.20
C SER A 112 -9.50 15.53 -18.67
N PRO A 113 -9.85 16.46 -19.57
CA PRO A 113 -9.83 16.21 -21.01
C PRO A 113 -8.46 15.73 -21.53
N HIS A 114 -7.38 16.19 -20.90
CA HIS A 114 -6.00 15.89 -21.31
C HIS A 114 -5.37 14.72 -20.57
N ARG A 115 -6.03 14.19 -19.53
CA ARG A 115 -5.53 13.09 -18.69
C ARG A 115 -4.10 13.36 -18.18
N ASP A 116 -3.90 14.58 -17.72
CA ASP A 116 -2.60 15.19 -17.41
C ASP A 116 -2.32 15.31 -15.91
N TYR A 117 -3.05 14.57 -15.08
CA TYR A 117 -2.69 14.42 -13.68
C TYR A 117 -1.52 13.46 -13.52
N ILE A 118 -0.61 13.76 -12.60
CA ILE A 118 0.54 12.91 -12.28
C ILE A 118 0.50 12.59 -10.80
N LEU A 119 0.68 11.32 -10.44
CA LEU A 119 0.92 10.89 -9.06
C LEU A 119 2.42 10.99 -8.81
N GLU A 120 2.83 12.02 -8.08
CA GLU A 120 4.24 12.31 -7.81
C GLU A 120 4.77 11.42 -6.69
N HIS A 121 3.96 11.19 -5.65
CA HIS A 121 4.35 10.40 -4.49
C HIS A 121 3.14 9.88 -3.72
N SER A 122 3.32 8.76 -3.02
CA SER A 122 2.32 8.20 -2.11
C SER A 122 3.00 7.44 -0.97
N VAL A 123 2.39 7.48 0.22
CA VAL A 123 2.91 6.76 1.40
C VAL A 123 1.75 6.05 2.11
N TYR A 124 1.98 4.80 2.51
CA TYR A 124 1.00 3.93 3.16
C TYR A 124 0.85 4.21 4.65
N SER A 125 -0.35 4.59 5.08
CA SER A 125 -0.67 4.91 6.47
C SER A 125 -1.75 3.98 7.02
N ASN A 126 -1.60 3.55 8.27
CA ASN A 126 -2.61 2.78 8.98
C ASN A 126 -3.80 3.65 9.41
N GLU A 127 -3.59 4.97 9.56
CA GLU A 127 -4.62 5.96 9.89
C GLU A 127 -4.60 7.15 8.91
N ARG A 128 -4.97 6.89 7.66
CA ARG A 128 -4.87 7.84 6.52
C ARG A 128 -5.51 9.20 6.78
N ARG A 129 -6.63 9.26 7.52
CA ARG A 129 -7.33 10.51 7.84
C ARG A 129 -6.52 11.39 8.80
N LYS A 130 -5.80 10.79 9.76
CA LYS A 130 -4.90 11.56 10.64
C LYS A 130 -3.64 11.97 9.90
N ALA A 131 -3.07 11.06 9.11
CA ALA A 131 -1.88 11.33 8.29
C ALA A 131 -2.13 12.48 7.29
N GLU A 132 -3.28 12.50 6.62
CA GLU A 132 -3.69 13.60 5.73
C GLU A 132 -3.80 14.94 6.48
N GLN A 133 -4.51 14.99 7.61
CA GLN A 133 -4.65 16.22 8.39
C GLN A 133 -3.30 16.77 8.85
N GLN A 134 -2.37 15.89 9.23
CA GLN A 134 -1.00 16.27 9.55
C GLN A 134 -0.26 16.81 8.32
N ALA A 135 -0.38 16.13 7.17
CA ALA A 135 0.23 16.56 5.92
C ALA A 135 -0.28 17.95 5.50
N HIS A 136 -1.60 18.18 5.53
CA HIS A 136 -2.20 19.49 5.25
C HIS A 136 -1.69 20.55 6.21
N SER A 137 -1.65 20.27 7.52
CA SER A 137 -1.19 21.21 8.54
C SER A 137 0.28 21.61 8.37
N ARG A 138 1.12 20.69 7.86
CA ARG A 138 2.55 20.94 7.59
C ARG A 138 2.74 21.65 6.25
N ALA A 139 2.06 21.20 5.21
CA ALA A 139 2.10 21.82 3.89
C ALA A 139 1.61 23.27 3.94
N ALA A 140 0.54 23.57 4.67
CA ALA A 140 0.03 24.93 4.83
C ALA A 140 1.05 25.91 5.45
N LYS A 141 2.00 25.42 6.26
CA LYS A 141 3.06 26.26 6.84
C LYS A 141 4.18 26.58 5.84
N LEU A 142 4.37 25.73 4.85
CA LEU A 142 5.41 25.86 3.83
C LEU A 142 4.87 26.51 2.55
N ALA A 143 3.57 26.39 2.30
CA ALA A 143 2.92 26.88 1.10
C ALA A 143 2.86 28.41 1.06
N ILE A 144 3.02 28.96 -0.14
CA ILE A 144 2.85 30.39 -0.39
C ILE A 144 1.35 30.74 -0.36
N GLU A 145 0.54 29.88 -0.97
CA GLU A 145 -0.92 30.00 -1.07
C GLU A 145 -1.57 28.65 -0.81
N VAL A 146 -2.77 28.68 -0.22
CA VAL A 146 -3.56 27.47 0.08
C VAL A 146 -4.98 27.67 -0.43
N ASN A 147 -5.50 26.67 -1.14
CA ASN A 147 -6.87 26.62 -1.62
C ASN A 147 -7.49 25.24 -1.36
N GLY A 148 -8.06 25.06 -0.18
CA GLY A 148 -8.58 23.77 0.27
C GLY A 148 -7.47 22.72 0.36
N GLU A 149 -7.58 21.66 -0.42
CA GLU A 149 -6.59 20.56 -0.50
C GLU A 149 -5.44 20.84 -1.49
N TRP A 150 -5.41 22.03 -2.07
CA TRP A 150 -4.36 22.48 -3.00
C TRP A 150 -3.44 23.47 -2.32
N PHE A 151 -2.14 23.29 -2.52
CA PHE A 151 -1.10 24.06 -1.88
C PHE A 151 -0.08 24.51 -2.92
N LYS A 152 0.29 25.79 -2.90
CA LYS A 152 1.30 26.36 -3.79
C LYS A 152 2.69 26.21 -3.18
N LEU A 153 3.31 25.07 -3.44
CA LEU A 153 4.68 24.71 -3.04
C LEU A 153 5.31 23.76 -4.06
N THR A 154 6.61 23.50 -3.94
CA THR A 154 7.31 22.57 -4.83
C THR A 154 6.91 21.11 -4.56
N VAL A 155 6.98 20.26 -5.59
CA VAL A 155 6.73 18.82 -5.45
C VAL A 155 7.65 18.20 -4.39
N GLN A 156 8.93 18.59 -4.40
CA GLN A 156 9.91 18.10 -3.43
C GLN A 156 9.52 18.41 -1.98
N GLN A 157 9.07 19.64 -1.70
CA GLN A 157 8.58 20.00 -0.36
C GLN A 157 7.34 19.18 0.03
N ALA A 158 6.46 18.87 -0.92
CA ALA A 158 5.28 18.05 -0.65
C ALA A 158 5.66 16.60 -0.32
N ILE A 159 6.63 16.04 -1.04
CA ILE A 159 7.20 14.71 -0.78
C ILE A 159 7.79 14.67 0.64
N GLU A 160 8.62 15.65 0.99
CA GLU A 160 9.23 15.76 2.32
C GLU A 160 8.17 15.85 3.43
N VAL A 161 7.06 16.55 3.20
CA VAL A 161 5.96 16.62 4.16
C VAL A 161 5.36 15.24 4.42
N LEU A 162 5.15 14.44 3.37
CA LEU A 162 4.58 13.09 3.47
C LEU A 162 5.55 12.11 4.14
N ASP A 163 6.83 12.14 3.78
CA ASP A 163 7.85 11.24 4.33
C ASP A 163 8.09 11.49 5.83
N ASN A 164 7.89 12.73 6.29
CA ASN A 164 8.12 13.10 7.68
C ASN A 164 6.91 12.90 8.61
N LEU A 165 5.79 12.34 8.14
CA LEU A 165 4.60 12.13 8.99
C LEU A 165 4.93 11.28 10.23
N ASP A 166 4.21 11.53 11.34
CA ASP A 166 4.59 10.99 12.67
C ASP A 166 4.49 9.46 12.76
N GLU A 167 3.76 8.85 11.85
CA GLU A 167 3.71 7.39 11.68
C GLU A 167 5.06 6.84 11.18
N TYR A 168 5.61 7.40 10.11
CA TYR A 168 6.90 6.97 9.52
C TYR A 168 8.10 7.37 10.37
N ARG A 169 8.03 8.49 11.10
CA ARG A 169 9.06 8.83 12.08
C ARG A 169 9.18 7.76 13.17
N ARG A 170 8.08 7.14 13.58
CA ARG A 170 8.11 6.07 14.60
C ARG A 170 8.61 4.74 14.05
N GLU A 171 8.34 4.43 12.79
CA GLU A 171 8.85 3.22 12.12
C GLU A 171 10.35 3.29 11.87
N THR A 172 10.83 4.41 11.32
CA THR A 172 12.28 4.65 11.11
C THR A 172 13.06 4.63 12.43
N ILE A 173 12.52 5.16 13.53
CA ILE A 173 13.14 5.06 14.87
C ILE A 173 13.14 3.59 15.37
N LYS A 174 12.11 2.80 15.10
CA LYS A 174 12.10 1.37 15.48
C LYS A 174 13.13 0.57 14.68
N GLU A 175 13.23 0.80 13.37
CA GLU A 175 14.17 0.11 12.47
C GLU A 175 15.63 0.48 12.75
N THR A 176 15.91 1.77 13.00
CA THR A 176 17.27 2.23 13.38
C THR A 176 17.70 1.71 14.76
N ASN A 177 16.77 1.59 15.71
CA ASN A 177 17.05 0.98 17.01
C ASN A 177 17.18 -0.55 16.96
N THR A 178 16.58 -1.23 15.97
CA THR A 178 16.78 -2.68 15.78
C THR A 178 18.04 -3.01 14.99
N HIS A 179 18.57 -2.08 14.19
CA HIS A 179 19.84 -2.26 13.46
C HIS A 179 21.11 -1.84 14.23
N THR A 180 21.00 -1.23 15.41
CA THR A 180 22.17 -0.80 16.22
C THR A 180 22.39 -1.70 17.45
N SER A 181 22.40 -3.03 17.27
CA SER A 181 22.94 -3.94 18.29
C SER A 181 23.57 -5.20 17.68
N LYS A 182 24.84 -5.07 17.27
CA LYS A 182 25.95 -6.01 17.54
C LYS A 182 27.24 -5.40 16.99
N ASP A 183 28.28 -5.41 17.82
CA ASP A 183 29.64 -4.91 17.61
C ASP A 183 29.88 -3.39 17.61
N LYS A 184 30.05 -2.85 18.82
CA LYS A 184 31.40 -2.52 19.35
C LYS A 184 31.27 -1.87 20.74
N LEU A 185 31.33 -2.70 21.78
CA LEU A 185 31.73 -2.29 23.12
C LEU A 185 32.97 -3.13 23.47
N GLN A 186 34.14 -2.68 23.01
CA GLN A 186 35.38 -3.01 23.69
C GLN A 186 35.57 -1.92 24.74
N GLU A 187 35.09 -2.22 25.94
CA GLU A 187 35.39 -1.44 27.14
C GLU A 187 36.90 -1.54 27.41
N GLN A 188 37.60 -0.41 27.43
CA GLN A 188 38.93 -0.33 28.02
C GLN A 188 38.76 -0.12 29.54
N PRO A 189 39.26 -1.01 30.42
CA PRO A 189 39.24 -0.76 31.85
C PRO A 189 40.40 0.15 32.24
N ILE A 190 40.07 1.32 32.81
CA ILE A 190 41.02 2.18 33.52
C ILE A 190 41.06 1.73 34.98
N GLN A 191 42.18 1.09 35.35
CA GLN A 191 42.95 1.28 36.59
C GLN A 191 42.36 0.80 37.93
N ALA A 192 42.92 -0.30 38.44
CA ALA A 192 43.59 -0.35 39.75
C ALA A 192 44.29 -1.71 39.91
N ASP A 193 45.59 -1.68 40.16
CA ASP A 193 46.21 -2.45 41.24
C ASP A 193 47.65 -1.95 41.43
N LEU A 194 47.74 -0.89 42.24
CA LEU A 194 48.83 -0.80 43.21
C LEU A 194 48.77 -2.05 44.10
N TRP A 195 49.93 -2.57 44.52
CA TRP A 195 50.18 -3.67 45.48
C TRP A 195 50.74 -4.99 44.91
N ALA A 196 51.99 -4.96 44.43
CA ALA A 196 52.89 -6.13 44.55
C ALA A 196 54.39 -5.74 44.43
N TYR A 197 54.92 -5.03 45.43
CA TYR A 197 56.33 -5.16 45.80
C TYR A 197 56.38 -5.95 47.10
N ALA A 198 56.60 -7.26 47.01
CA ALA A 198 57.27 -8.09 48.02
C ALA A 198 57.20 -9.57 47.61
N GLU A 199 58.31 -10.27 47.82
CA GLU A 199 58.42 -11.73 47.96
C GLU A 199 58.47 -12.59 46.68
N ASN A 200 59.68 -12.69 46.11
CA ASN A 200 60.51 -13.90 46.05
C ASN A 200 61.70 -13.57 45.14
N ARG A 201 62.87 -13.21 45.68
CA ARG A 201 63.91 -14.11 46.19
C ARG A 201 64.31 -15.19 45.20
#